data_AF-A0A2V5VUG0-F1
#
_entry.id   AF-A0A2V5VUG0-F1
#
_cell.length_a   1.000
_cell.length_b   1.000
_cell.length_c   1.000
_cell.angle_alpha   90.00
_cell.angle_beta   90.00
_cell.angle_gamma   90.00
#
_symmetry.space_group_name_H-M   'P 1'
#
loop_
_entity.id
_entity.type
_entity.pdbx_description
1 polymer ?
#
loop_
_entity_poly.entity_id
_entity_poly.type
_entity_poly.pdbx_seq_one_letter_code
_entity_poly.pdbx_strand_id
1 'polypeptide(L)'
;MCDASAAVALTDRLFAVASDEDSVIRVYNREQSGNPVQSIDLSALLDLDARKPESDLEAAARIGDRAYWISSHGRNRSGKLRLSRERFFATQIITNAQGIDLKIVGRPYEDLLRDLTGDPKLARFNLAEASLHEPKARGALNIEGLSATSDGSLLIGFRNPIPGGQALLVPMLNPDEVIHGKRAKLGEPILLDLDGLGIRDMAYSDGKYLIIGGPYDGKGQSHLYEWSGGTSVNGKPCRECPPQQQCFRSVWVTW
;
A
#
# COMPACT_ATOMS: atom_id res chain seq x y z
N MET A 1 0.71 -16.18 10.25
CA MET A 1 -0.36 -15.25 9.83
C MET A 1 -0.84 -15.72 8.47
N CYS A 2 -2.14 -15.84 8.29
CA CYS A 2 -2.77 -15.97 6.97
C CYS A 2 -3.23 -14.56 6.56
N ASP A 3 -3.27 -14.25 5.27
CA ASP A 3 -3.87 -13.00 4.75
C ASP A 3 -3.14 -11.72 5.21
N ALA A 4 -1.81 -11.78 5.25
CA ALA A 4 -0.97 -10.58 5.40
C ALA A 4 -1.03 -9.76 4.10
N SER A 5 -1.35 -8.48 4.23
CA SER A 5 -1.56 -7.57 3.09
C SER A 5 -0.59 -6.39 3.08
N ALA A 6 -0.10 -5.95 4.25
CA ALA A 6 0.88 -4.87 4.35
C ALA A 6 1.96 -5.16 5.39
N ALA A 7 3.20 -4.75 5.12
CA ALA A 7 4.28 -4.85 6.09
C ALA A 7 5.26 -3.67 6.01
N VAL A 8 5.87 -3.32 7.14
CA VAL A 8 6.87 -2.24 7.20
C VAL A 8 7.93 -2.52 8.27
N ALA A 9 9.20 -2.28 7.93
CA ALA A 9 10.30 -2.43 8.87
C ALA A 9 10.27 -1.32 9.94
N LEU A 10 10.30 -1.69 11.22
CA LEU A 10 10.33 -0.76 12.35
C LEU A 10 11.75 -0.55 12.88
N THR A 11 12.56 -1.60 12.87
CA THR A 11 14.01 -1.60 13.10
C THR A 11 14.64 -2.70 12.25
N ASP A 12 15.94 -2.91 12.39
CA ASP A 12 16.64 -4.02 11.73
C ASP A 12 16.14 -5.41 12.18
N ARG A 13 15.42 -5.48 13.31
CA ARG A 13 14.90 -6.74 13.87
C ARG A 13 13.38 -6.83 13.89
N LEU A 14 12.69 -5.70 14.01
CA LEU A 14 11.24 -5.67 14.19
C LEU A 14 10.56 -5.14 12.94
N PHE A 15 9.46 -5.77 12.56
CA PHE A 15 8.60 -5.33 11.47
C PHE A 15 7.13 -5.41 11.89
N ALA A 16 6.33 -4.45 11.43
CA ALA A 16 4.89 -4.45 11.63
C ALA A 16 4.21 -5.06 10.40
N VAL A 17 3.12 -5.77 10.63
CA VAL A 17 2.29 -6.40 9.61
C VAL A 17 0.82 -6.09 9.88
N ALA A 18 0.08 -5.76 8.84
CA ALA A 18 -1.38 -5.66 8.85
C ALA A 18 -1.99 -6.73 7.94
N SER A 19 -3.28 -6.96 8.13
CA SER A 19 -4.10 -7.88 7.35
C SER A 19 -5.28 -7.11 6.76
N ASP A 20 -5.79 -7.57 5.62
CA ASP A 20 -7.01 -7.06 5.02
C ASP A 20 -8.25 -7.50 5.82
N GLU A 21 -8.17 -8.62 6.53
CA GLU A 21 -9.31 -9.23 7.24
C GLU A 21 -9.55 -8.65 8.65
N ASP A 22 -8.62 -7.87 9.21
CA ASP A 22 -8.80 -7.19 10.51
C ASP A 22 -8.11 -5.83 10.60
N SER A 23 -8.29 -5.16 11.73
CA SER A 23 -7.73 -3.82 11.99
C SER A 23 -6.66 -3.84 13.07
N VAL A 24 -5.86 -4.91 13.12
CA VAL A 24 -4.79 -5.08 14.13
C VAL A 24 -3.42 -5.06 13.46
N ILE A 25 -2.59 -4.07 13.84
CA ILE A 25 -1.17 -4.09 13.49
C ILE A 25 -0.45 -5.04 14.44
N ARG A 26 0.31 -5.98 13.89
CA ARG A 26 1.09 -6.98 14.63
C ARG A 26 2.57 -6.77 14.39
N VAL A 27 3.35 -6.71 15.46
CA VAL A 27 4.80 -6.58 15.39
C VAL A 27 5.44 -7.93 15.57
N TYR A 28 6.36 -8.28 14.68
CA TYR A 28 7.13 -9.52 14.70
C TYR A 28 8.62 -9.22 14.81
N ASN A 29 9.34 -10.15 15.45
CA ASN A 29 10.79 -10.17 15.43
C ASN A 29 11.26 -11.16 14.38
N ARG A 30 12.03 -10.69 13.39
CA ARG A 30 12.50 -11.51 12.28
C ARG A 30 13.47 -12.64 12.71
N GLU A 31 14.05 -12.53 13.90
CA GLU A 31 14.94 -13.54 14.47
C GLU A 31 14.19 -14.56 15.35
N GLN A 32 12.87 -14.38 15.56
CA GLN A 32 12.06 -15.24 16.42
C GLN A 32 10.82 -15.72 15.68
N SER A 33 10.72 -17.03 15.47
CA SER A 33 9.51 -17.65 14.93
C SER A 33 8.42 -17.70 16.00
N GLY A 34 7.16 -17.42 15.61
CA GLY A 34 6.00 -17.61 16.48
C GLY A 34 5.03 -16.44 16.48
N ASN A 35 4.44 -16.19 17.65
CA ASN A 35 3.43 -15.15 17.85
C ASN A 35 4.02 -13.74 17.75
N PRO A 36 3.19 -12.73 17.43
CA PRO A 36 3.66 -11.35 17.44
C PRO A 36 4.15 -10.95 18.84
N VAL A 37 5.20 -10.14 18.88
CA VAL A 37 5.75 -9.59 20.14
C VAL A 37 4.90 -8.44 20.68
N GLN A 38 4.07 -7.83 19.83
CA GLN A 38 3.11 -6.79 20.19
C GLN A 38 1.96 -6.76 19.17
N SER A 39 0.77 -6.39 19.63
CA SER A 39 -0.40 -6.15 18.77
C SER A 39 -1.04 -4.81 19.15
N ILE A 40 -1.49 -4.05 18.17
CA ILE A 40 -2.16 -2.76 18.33
C ILE A 40 -3.49 -2.83 17.58
N ASP A 41 -4.59 -2.72 18.33
CA ASP A 41 -5.94 -2.64 17.78
C ASP A 41 -6.24 -1.21 17.33
N LEU A 42 -6.55 -1.04 16.05
CA LEU A 42 -6.86 0.25 15.44
C LEU A 42 -8.36 0.54 15.37
N SER A 43 -9.23 -0.37 15.80
CA SER A 43 -10.68 -0.30 15.55
C SER A 43 -11.31 0.98 16.08
N ALA A 44 -10.97 1.37 17.32
CA ALA A 44 -11.46 2.60 17.93
C ALA A 44 -10.95 3.87 17.22
N LEU A 45 -9.77 3.78 16.62
CA LEU A 45 -9.10 4.92 15.99
C LEU A 45 -9.55 5.14 14.55
N LEU A 46 -9.81 4.06 13.82
CA LEU A 46 -10.30 4.12 12.44
C LEU A 46 -11.82 4.39 12.37
N ASP A 47 -12.45 4.61 13.53
CA ASP A 47 -13.91 4.79 13.73
C ASP A 47 -14.72 3.71 13.01
N LEU A 48 -14.30 2.45 13.21
CA LEU A 48 -14.90 1.33 12.50
C LEU A 48 -16.21 0.93 13.15
N ASP A 49 -17.23 0.70 12.31
CA ASP A 49 -18.47 0.09 12.75
C ASP A 49 -18.16 -1.27 13.39
N ALA A 50 -18.48 -1.42 14.68
CA ALA A 50 -18.21 -2.64 15.44
C ALA A 50 -18.84 -3.90 14.82
N ARG A 51 -19.88 -3.74 13.99
CA ARG A 51 -20.52 -4.85 13.27
C ARG A 51 -19.72 -5.31 12.05
N LYS A 52 -18.80 -4.48 11.55
CA LYS A 52 -18.01 -4.68 10.33
C LYS A 52 -16.63 -4.00 10.44
N PRO A 53 -15.75 -4.51 11.33
CA PRO A 53 -14.54 -3.84 11.78
C PRO A 53 -13.35 -3.93 10.79
N GLU A 54 -13.58 -4.30 9.54
CA GLU A 54 -12.54 -4.51 8.53
C GLU A 54 -12.22 -3.19 7.84
N SER A 55 -10.96 -2.78 7.92
CA SER A 55 -10.45 -1.58 7.24
C SER A 55 -9.78 -1.87 5.91
N ASP A 56 -9.57 -3.15 5.55
CA ASP A 56 -8.99 -3.57 4.27
C ASP A 56 -7.64 -2.85 4.07
N LEU A 57 -6.76 -2.96 5.07
CA LEU A 57 -5.40 -2.37 5.02
C LEU A 57 -4.61 -3.16 3.99
N GLU A 58 -4.07 -2.49 2.98
CA GLU A 58 -3.49 -3.16 1.82
C GLU A 58 -2.03 -2.81 1.58
N ALA A 59 -1.54 -1.69 2.11
CA ALA A 59 -0.13 -1.34 1.97
C ALA A 59 0.39 -0.44 3.09
N ALA A 60 1.71 -0.46 3.26
CA ALA A 60 2.42 0.34 4.25
C ALA A 60 3.78 0.81 3.72
N ALA A 61 4.21 1.99 4.16
CA ALA A 61 5.52 2.53 3.82
C ALA A 61 6.10 3.32 4.98
N ARG A 62 7.43 3.32 5.12
CA ARG A 62 8.12 4.07 6.18
C ARG A 62 8.90 5.24 5.62
N ILE A 63 8.73 6.41 6.25
CA ILE A 63 9.58 7.59 6.06
C ILE A 63 10.09 7.99 7.43
N GLY A 64 11.42 7.91 7.64
CA GLY A 64 12.03 8.26 8.93
C GLY A 64 11.48 7.42 10.08
N ASP A 65 10.80 8.06 11.02
CA ASP A 65 10.16 7.45 12.19
C ASP A 65 8.63 7.32 12.03
N ARG A 66 8.10 7.53 10.82
CA ARG A 66 6.68 7.38 10.47
C ARG A 66 6.46 6.11 9.66
N ALA A 67 5.51 5.28 10.08
CA ALA A 67 4.92 4.25 9.23
C ALA A 67 3.55 4.75 8.74
N TYR A 68 3.39 4.89 7.44
CA TYR A 68 2.13 5.22 6.78
C TYR A 68 1.42 3.94 6.36
N TRP A 69 0.10 3.98 6.42
CA TRP A 69 -0.79 2.86 6.16
C TRP A 69 -1.90 3.33 5.24
N ILE A 70 -2.27 2.50 4.29
CA ILE A 70 -3.32 2.79 3.33
C ILE A 70 -4.22 1.57 3.13
N SER A 71 -5.52 1.79 3.07
CA SER A 71 -6.50 0.79 2.69
C SER A 71 -6.71 0.72 1.17
N SER A 72 -7.49 -0.25 0.68
CA SER A 72 -7.76 -0.43 -0.75
C SER A 72 -8.37 0.79 -1.47
N HIS A 73 -9.15 1.61 -0.76
CA HIS A 73 -10.05 2.64 -1.33
C HIS A 73 -11.05 2.08 -2.37
N GLY A 74 -11.17 0.75 -2.44
CA GLY A 74 -12.08 0.06 -3.33
C GLY A 74 -13.46 -0.11 -2.72
N ARG A 75 -14.42 -0.49 -3.57
CA ARG A 75 -15.72 -0.98 -3.09
C ARG A 75 -15.55 -2.31 -2.36
N ASN A 76 -16.58 -2.75 -1.64
CA ASN A 76 -16.57 -4.13 -1.18
C ASN A 76 -16.86 -5.12 -2.34
N ARG A 77 -16.78 -6.43 -2.04
CA ARG A 77 -17.11 -7.53 -2.98
C ARG A 77 -18.55 -7.51 -3.55
N SER A 78 -19.39 -6.57 -3.12
CA SER A 78 -20.75 -6.35 -3.66
C SER A 78 -20.92 -4.98 -4.33
N GLY A 79 -19.82 -4.26 -4.61
CA GLY A 79 -19.84 -2.93 -5.24
C GLY A 79 -20.31 -1.79 -4.33
N LYS A 80 -20.50 -2.02 -3.04
CA LYS A 80 -20.98 -1.00 -2.08
C LYS A 80 -19.83 -0.17 -1.52
N LEU A 81 -20.08 1.13 -1.37
CA LEU A 81 -19.17 2.07 -0.71
C LEU A 81 -18.94 1.63 0.73
N ARG A 82 -17.69 1.72 1.19
CA ARG A 82 -17.28 1.45 2.56
C ARG A 82 -16.29 2.52 3.01
N LEU A 83 -16.78 3.50 3.76
CA LEU A 83 -15.92 4.56 4.29
C LEU A 83 -14.77 3.99 5.15
N SER A 84 -15.01 2.88 5.86
CA SER A 84 -13.95 2.18 6.60
C SER A 84 -12.76 1.72 5.75
N ARG A 85 -12.94 1.58 4.42
CA ARG A 85 -11.91 1.19 3.45
C ARG A 85 -11.29 2.39 2.73
N GLU A 86 -11.62 3.62 3.13
CA GLU A 86 -11.02 4.86 2.64
C GLU A 86 -10.25 5.50 3.80
N ARG A 87 -9.08 4.94 4.09
CA ARG A 87 -8.22 5.31 5.22
C ARG A 87 -6.78 5.47 4.74
N PHE A 88 -6.23 6.65 4.97
CA PHE A 88 -4.80 6.89 4.94
C PHE A 88 -4.37 7.49 6.28
N PHE A 89 -3.44 6.86 6.99
CA PHE A 89 -3.02 7.31 8.31
C PHE A 89 -1.56 6.96 8.58
N ALA A 90 -1.04 7.39 9.73
CA ALA A 90 0.31 7.04 10.14
C ALA A 90 0.42 6.69 11.62
N THR A 91 1.38 5.82 11.92
CA THR A 91 1.92 5.57 13.25
C THR A 91 3.32 6.17 13.38
N GLN A 92 3.58 6.84 14.50
CA GLN A 92 4.91 7.12 15.02
C GLN A 92 5.54 5.82 15.50
N ILE A 93 6.74 5.54 15.03
CA ILE A 93 7.63 4.51 15.56
C ILE A 93 8.43 5.14 16.70
N ILE A 94 8.26 4.63 17.92
CA ILE A 94 9.01 5.07 19.10
C ILE A 94 9.82 3.88 19.62
N THR A 95 11.13 4.01 19.67
CA THR A 95 12.00 2.99 20.29
C THR A 95 12.40 3.44 21.68
N ASN A 96 12.23 2.58 22.68
CA ASN A 96 12.59 2.83 24.07
C ASN A 96 13.25 1.59 24.69
N ALA A 97 13.67 1.68 25.96
CA ALA A 97 14.33 0.58 26.66
C ALA A 97 13.45 -0.67 26.80
N GLN A 98 12.13 -0.53 26.69
CA GLN A 98 11.15 -1.61 26.80
C GLN A 98 10.80 -2.24 25.43
N GLY A 99 11.27 -1.66 24.32
CA GLY A 99 11.04 -2.17 22.96
C GLY A 99 10.60 -1.10 21.98
N ILE A 100 9.58 -1.41 21.18
CA ILE A 100 8.96 -0.48 20.24
C ILE A 100 7.55 -0.14 20.73
N ASP A 101 7.13 1.09 20.52
CA ASP A 101 5.75 1.52 20.63
C ASP A 101 5.32 2.17 19.32
N LEU A 102 4.09 1.89 18.87
CA LEU A 102 3.51 2.51 17.70
C LEU A 102 2.33 3.36 18.15
N LYS A 103 2.46 4.69 18.01
CA LYS A 103 1.40 5.63 18.37
C LYS A 103 0.83 6.26 17.14
N ILE A 104 -0.48 6.34 17.02
CA ILE A 104 -1.08 7.09 15.92
C ILE A 104 -0.68 8.56 16.02
N VAL A 105 -0.40 9.14 14.86
CA VAL A 105 -0.10 10.56 14.70
C VAL A 105 -1.10 11.17 13.73
N GLY A 106 -1.53 12.40 14.01
CA GLY A 106 -2.58 13.06 13.22
C GLY A 106 -3.92 12.35 13.37
N ARG A 107 -4.69 12.33 12.27
CA ARG A 107 -5.98 11.67 12.15
C ARG A 107 -6.04 10.86 10.85
N PRO A 108 -6.79 9.75 10.81
CA PRO A 108 -7.07 9.08 9.54
C PRO A 108 -7.67 10.06 8.54
N TYR A 109 -7.10 10.08 7.35
CA TYR A 109 -7.54 10.88 6.22
C TYR A 109 -8.51 10.06 5.38
N GLU A 110 -9.70 10.61 5.14
CA GLU A 110 -10.83 9.91 4.51
C GLU A 110 -11.16 10.44 3.11
N ASP A 111 -10.55 11.56 2.71
CA ASP A 111 -10.85 12.25 1.45
C ASP A 111 -9.86 11.88 0.31
N LEU A 112 -8.97 10.90 0.50
CA LEU A 112 -7.93 10.59 -0.49
C LEU A 112 -8.51 10.16 -1.84
N LEU A 113 -9.58 9.36 -1.85
CA LEU A 113 -10.25 8.98 -3.10
C LEU A 113 -10.84 10.21 -3.81
N ARG A 114 -11.38 11.17 -3.05
CA ARG A 114 -11.89 12.42 -3.60
C ARG A 114 -10.76 13.27 -4.20
N ASP A 115 -9.61 13.35 -3.55
CA ASP A 115 -8.44 14.05 -4.07
C ASP A 115 -7.90 13.39 -5.34
N LEU A 116 -7.79 12.05 -5.36
CA LEU A 116 -7.38 11.27 -6.54
C LEU A 116 -8.33 11.48 -7.74
N THR A 117 -9.64 11.42 -7.50
CA THR A 117 -10.65 11.56 -8.57
C THR A 117 -10.84 13.00 -9.03
N GLY A 118 -10.51 13.97 -8.17
CA GLY A 118 -10.61 15.40 -8.46
C GLY A 118 -9.37 16.04 -9.10
N ASP A 119 -8.22 15.36 -9.12
CA ASP A 119 -6.98 15.92 -9.68
C ASP A 119 -7.01 15.90 -11.22
N PRO A 120 -6.86 17.06 -11.90
CA PRO A 120 -6.87 17.13 -13.36
C PRO A 120 -5.82 16.25 -14.06
N LYS A 121 -4.67 15.98 -13.42
CA LYS A 121 -3.62 15.12 -13.98
C LYS A 121 -4.06 13.65 -14.09
N LEU A 122 -5.03 13.25 -13.26
CA LEU A 122 -5.56 11.90 -13.19
C LEU A 122 -6.85 11.71 -13.99
N ALA A 123 -7.42 12.78 -14.56
CA ALA A 123 -8.71 12.74 -15.27
C ALA A 123 -8.76 11.67 -16.37
N ARG A 124 -7.66 11.44 -17.09
CA ARG A 124 -7.56 10.43 -18.16
C ARG A 124 -7.74 8.98 -17.71
N PHE A 125 -7.60 8.70 -16.41
CA PHE A 125 -7.74 7.35 -15.85
C PHE A 125 -9.16 7.03 -15.38
N ASN A 126 -10.05 8.03 -15.39
CA ASN A 126 -11.45 7.90 -15.01
C ASN A 126 -11.66 7.20 -13.65
N LEU A 127 -10.84 7.56 -12.65
CA LEU A 127 -10.84 6.92 -11.33
C LEU A 127 -12.20 7.02 -10.62
N ALA A 128 -12.98 8.07 -10.91
CA ALA A 128 -14.32 8.24 -10.37
C ALA A 128 -15.23 7.09 -10.82
N GLU A 129 -15.21 6.75 -12.10
CA GLU A 129 -15.96 5.61 -12.64
C GLU A 129 -15.39 4.28 -12.15
N ALA A 130 -14.06 4.12 -12.16
CA ALA A 130 -13.38 2.93 -11.65
C ALA A 130 -13.80 2.61 -10.20
N SER A 131 -13.98 3.64 -9.37
CA SER A 131 -14.41 3.50 -7.97
C SER A 131 -15.84 3.00 -7.79
N LEU A 132 -16.66 2.87 -8.85
CA LEU A 132 -18.03 2.35 -8.77
C LEU A 132 -18.10 0.82 -8.91
N HIS A 133 -17.02 0.19 -9.37
CA HIS A 133 -16.98 -1.25 -9.63
C HIS A 133 -16.46 -2.05 -8.42
N GLU A 134 -16.79 -3.33 -8.38
CA GLU A 134 -16.19 -4.26 -7.42
C GLU A 134 -14.68 -4.40 -7.64
N PRO A 135 -13.85 -4.56 -6.59
CA PRO A 135 -12.38 -4.45 -6.72
C PRO A 135 -11.73 -5.37 -7.77
N LYS A 136 -12.32 -6.56 -7.99
CA LYS A 136 -11.81 -7.58 -8.91
C LYS A 136 -12.38 -7.46 -10.32
N ALA A 137 -13.31 -6.53 -10.57
CA ALA A 137 -13.80 -6.27 -11.92
C ALA A 137 -12.74 -5.52 -12.72
N ARG A 138 -12.68 -5.78 -14.02
CA ARG A 138 -11.73 -5.11 -14.91
C ARG A 138 -11.97 -3.59 -14.87
N GLY A 139 -10.91 -2.81 -14.60
CA GLY A 139 -10.99 -1.36 -14.56
C GLY A 139 -11.58 -0.77 -13.27
N ALA A 140 -11.79 -1.58 -12.23
CA ALA A 140 -12.14 -1.08 -10.90
C ALA A 140 -10.99 -0.33 -10.24
N LEU A 141 -11.27 0.39 -9.16
CA LEU A 141 -10.26 1.01 -8.30
C LEU A 141 -9.89 0.06 -7.16
N ASN A 142 -8.60 -0.23 -7.02
CA ASN A 142 -8.05 -0.95 -5.88
C ASN A 142 -6.55 -0.60 -5.70
N ILE A 143 -6.20 -0.09 -4.52
CA ILE A 143 -4.84 0.25 -4.11
C ILE A 143 -4.25 -0.92 -3.31
N GLU A 144 -3.09 -1.41 -3.72
CA GLU A 144 -2.35 -2.48 -3.00
C GLU A 144 -0.85 -2.19 -2.92
N GLY A 145 -0.41 -1.00 -3.34
CA GLY A 145 1.00 -0.60 -3.26
C GLY A 145 1.18 0.72 -2.52
N LEU A 146 2.18 0.76 -1.64
CA LEU A 146 2.64 2.00 -1.03
C LEU A 146 4.15 1.92 -0.84
N SER A 147 4.89 2.91 -1.33
CA SER A 147 6.33 2.96 -1.12
C SER A 147 6.82 4.36 -0.82
N ALA A 148 7.85 4.48 0.01
CA ALA A 148 8.50 5.75 0.27
C ALA A 148 9.46 6.10 -0.87
N THR A 149 9.54 7.38 -1.20
CA THR A 149 10.59 7.92 -2.08
C THR A 149 11.77 8.44 -1.23
N SER A 150 12.94 8.60 -1.86
CA SER A 150 14.11 9.16 -1.17
C SER A 150 13.94 10.64 -0.76
N ASP A 151 12.96 11.36 -1.30
CA ASP A 151 12.67 12.76 -0.95
C ASP A 151 11.59 12.91 0.14
N GLY A 152 11.09 11.80 0.72
CA GLY A 152 10.08 11.83 1.77
C GLY A 152 8.63 11.96 1.27
N SER A 153 8.40 11.77 -0.03
CA SER A 153 7.07 11.56 -0.60
C SER A 153 6.65 10.08 -0.51
N LEU A 154 5.41 9.78 -0.89
CA LEU A 154 4.91 8.42 -1.08
C LEU A 154 4.55 8.16 -2.55
N LEU A 155 4.65 6.90 -2.97
CA LEU A 155 4.10 6.39 -4.22
C LEU A 155 2.93 5.48 -3.90
N ILE A 156 1.75 5.80 -4.43
CA ILE A 156 0.53 4.99 -4.32
C ILE A 156 0.43 4.10 -5.55
N GLY A 157 0.41 2.78 -5.35
CA GLY A 157 0.33 1.75 -6.38
C GLY A 157 -1.04 1.12 -6.48
N PHE A 158 -1.54 1.04 -7.71
CA PHE A 158 -2.85 0.49 -8.01
C PHE A 158 -2.72 -0.92 -8.55
N ARG A 159 -3.43 -1.87 -7.94
CA ARG A 159 -3.73 -3.17 -8.55
C ARG A 159 -4.65 -2.98 -9.76
N ASN A 160 -5.56 -2.02 -9.65
CA ASN A 160 -6.56 -1.69 -10.65
C ASN A 160 -6.90 -0.19 -10.47
N PRO A 161 -7.09 0.59 -11.54
CA PRO A 161 -7.06 0.22 -12.96
C PRO A 161 -5.66 -0.06 -13.51
N ILE A 162 -5.61 -0.72 -14.66
CA ILE A 162 -4.39 -0.97 -15.46
C ILE A 162 -4.55 -0.24 -16.82
N PRO A 163 -4.50 1.11 -16.84
CA PRO A 163 -4.79 1.90 -18.04
C PRO A 163 -3.83 1.58 -19.19
N GLY A 164 -4.39 1.23 -20.34
CA GLY A 164 -3.58 0.89 -21.52
C GLY A 164 -2.69 -0.34 -21.34
N GLY A 165 -2.96 -1.20 -20.34
CA GLY A 165 -2.09 -2.33 -19.99
C GLY A 165 -0.88 -1.94 -19.14
N GLN A 166 -0.82 -0.71 -18.63
CA GLN A 166 0.27 -0.23 -17.78
C GLN A 166 -0.22 -0.09 -16.33
N ALA A 167 0.64 -0.46 -15.38
CA ALA A 167 0.38 -0.26 -13.97
C ALA A 167 0.43 1.23 -13.61
N LEU A 168 -0.52 1.69 -12.79
CA LEU A 168 -0.64 3.08 -12.38
C LEU A 168 0.03 3.32 -11.02
N LEU A 169 0.86 4.37 -10.98
CA LEU A 169 1.44 4.95 -9.79
C LEU A 169 1.06 6.43 -9.67
N VAL A 170 0.76 6.87 -8.45
CA VAL A 170 0.48 8.29 -8.16
C VAL A 170 1.36 8.75 -6.99
N PRO A 171 2.26 9.73 -7.20
CA PRO A 171 3.02 10.31 -6.10
C PRO A 171 2.13 11.17 -5.19
N MET A 172 2.25 11.00 -3.87
CA MET A 172 1.72 11.90 -2.85
C MET A 172 2.89 12.66 -2.21
N LEU A 173 2.93 13.96 -2.47
CA LEU A 173 4.10 14.82 -2.17
C LEU A 173 4.10 15.38 -0.74
N ASN A 174 3.01 15.23 0.01
CA ASN A 174 2.83 15.82 1.34
C ASN A 174 2.18 14.87 2.36
N PRO A 175 2.64 13.62 2.50
CA PRO A 175 1.98 12.62 3.34
C PRO A 175 1.81 13.05 4.80
N ASP A 176 2.78 13.77 5.38
CA ASP A 176 2.68 14.33 6.73
C ASP A 176 1.60 15.42 6.85
N GLU A 177 1.47 16.31 5.87
CA GLU A 177 0.40 17.31 5.89
C GLU A 177 -0.99 16.65 5.78
N VAL A 178 -1.10 15.55 5.01
CA VAL A 178 -2.36 14.83 4.78
C VAL A 178 -2.89 14.20 6.06
N ILE A 179 -2.04 13.53 6.85
CA ILE A 179 -2.45 12.99 8.16
C ILE A 179 -2.83 14.09 9.17
N HIS A 180 -2.45 15.34 8.92
CA HIS A 180 -2.88 16.52 9.68
C HIS A 180 -4.08 17.25 9.02
N GLY A 181 -4.74 16.61 8.06
CA GLY A 181 -6.00 17.06 7.49
C GLY A 181 -5.90 18.02 6.31
N LYS A 182 -4.71 18.20 5.72
CA LYS A 182 -4.56 18.89 4.43
C LYS A 182 -4.93 17.95 3.28
N ARG A 183 -5.28 18.54 2.14
CA ARG A 183 -5.47 17.76 0.90
C ARG A 183 -4.18 17.15 0.41
N ALA A 184 -4.27 16.01 -0.23
CA ALA A 184 -3.15 15.37 -0.90
C ALA A 184 -2.69 16.24 -2.08
N LYS A 185 -1.40 16.57 -2.10
CA LYS A 185 -0.72 17.17 -3.24
C LYS A 185 -0.20 16.03 -4.11
N LEU A 186 -0.86 15.79 -5.23
CA LEU A 186 -0.53 14.68 -6.11
C LEU A 186 0.47 15.11 -7.20
N GLY A 187 1.48 14.27 -7.43
CA GLY A 187 2.50 14.45 -8.46
C GLY A 187 2.01 14.03 -9.85
N GLU A 188 2.93 14.05 -10.83
CA GLU A 188 2.64 13.50 -12.15
C GLU A 188 2.47 11.97 -12.06
N PRO A 189 1.39 11.40 -12.60
CA PRO A 189 1.17 9.96 -12.58
C PRO A 189 2.23 9.24 -13.40
N ILE A 190 2.68 8.10 -12.89
CA ILE A 190 3.69 7.25 -13.52
C ILE A 190 2.99 5.98 -14.02
N LEU A 191 3.26 5.62 -15.28
CA LEU A 191 2.79 4.38 -15.88
C LEU A 191 3.97 3.44 -16.05
N LEU A 192 3.85 2.23 -15.51
CA LEU A 192 4.88 1.20 -15.60
C LEU A 192 4.40 0.06 -16.48
N ASP A 193 5.28 -0.41 -17.36
CA ASP A 193 5.03 -1.63 -18.11
C ASP A 193 5.38 -2.83 -17.23
N LEU A 194 4.35 -3.51 -16.74
CA LEU A 194 4.43 -4.75 -15.95
C LEU A 194 3.69 -5.87 -16.70
N ASP A 195 3.76 -5.90 -18.04
CA ASP A 195 3.15 -6.93 -18.88
C ASP A 195 1.62 -7.05 -18.72
N GLY A 196 0.93 -5.92 -18.55
CA GLY A 196 -0.52 -5.91 -18.33
C GLY A 196 -0.95 -6.24 -16.89
N LEU A 197 0.00 -6.31 -15.95
CA LEU A 197 -0.26 -6.54 -14.53
C LEU A 197 -0.41 -5.23 -13.74
N GLY A 198 -1.17 -5.30 -12.66
CA GLY A 198 -1.30 -4.22 -11.67
C GLY A 198 -0.36 -4.44 -10.50
N ILE A 199 -0.20 -3.42 -9.65
CA ILE A 199 0.68 -3.48 -8.48
C ILE A 199 -0.03 -4.20 -7.32
N ARG A 200 0.63 -5.20 -6.76
CA ARG A 200 0.17 -5.99 -5.60
C ARG A 200 0.92 -5.68 -4.31
N ASP A 201 2.15 -5.14 -4.43
CA ASP A 201 2.95 -4.59 -3.33
C ASP A 201 4.16 -3.83 -3.90
N MET A 202 4.77 -2.95 -3.11
CA MET A 202 5.99 -2.22 -3.46
C MET A 202 6.90 -1.93 -2.27
N ALA A 203 8.19 -2.17 -2.42
CA ALA A 203 9.20 -1.81 -1.43
C ALA A 203 10.38 -1.07 -2.07
N TYR A 204 10.92 -0.09 -1.35
CA TYR A 204 12.15 0.60 -1.76
C TYR A 204 13.36 -0.08 -1.10
N SER A 205 14.36 -0.44 -1.90
CA SER A 205 15.64 -1.02 -1.45
C SER A 205 16.77 -0.61 -2.38
N ASP A 206 17.90 -0.19 -1.82
CA ASP A 206 19.16 0.06 -2.55
C ASP A 206 19.03 0.91 -3.82
N GLY A 207 18.27 2.01 -3.74
CA GLY A 207 18.10 2.93 -4.88
C GLY A 207 17.06 2.49 -5.90
N LYS A 208 16.34 1.40 -5.64
CA LYS A 208 15.34 0.82 -6.55
C LYS A 208 14.04 0.49 -5.81
N TYR A 209 12.99 0.28 -6.58
CA TYR A 209 11.73 -0.27 -6.13
C TYR A 209 11.62 -1.71 -6.59
N LEU A 210 11.31 -2.60 -5.65
CA LEU A 210 10.83 -3.95 -5.90
C LEU A 210 9.31 -3.88 -5.96
N ILE A 211 8.73 -4.42 -7.02
CA ILE A 211 7.29 -4.33 -7.29
C ILE A 211 6.77 -5.74 -7.55
N ILE A 212 5.75 -6.15 -6.80
CA ILE A 212 5.00 -7.35 -7.12
C ILE A 212 3.91 -6.96 -8.11
N GLY A 213 3.99 -7.44 -9.35
CA GLY A 213 2.95 -7.31 -10.36
C GLY A 213 2.03 -8.51 -10.35
N GLY A 214 0.71 -8.32 -10.47
CA GLY A 214 -0.24 -9.43 -10.57
C GLY A 214 -1.56 -9.07 -11.25
N PRO A 215 -2.37 -10.08 -11.63
CA PRO A 215 -3.65 -9.85 -12.31
C PRO A 215 -4.65 -9.09 -11.45
N TYR A 216 -5.44 -8.22 -12.08
CA TYR A 216 -6.45 -7.41 -11.39
C TYR A 216 -7.52 -8.24 -10.69
N ASP A 217 -7.83 -9.44 -11.17
CA ASP A 217 -8.85 -10.33 -10.58
C ASP A 217 -8.26 -11.33 -9.55
N GLY A 218 -6.94 -11.35 -9.41
CA GLY A 218 -6.22 -12.26 -8.53
C GLY A 218 -6.16 -13.70 -9.07
N LYS A 219 -6.51 -13.92 -10.33
CA LYS A 219 -6.44 -15.23 -10.99
C LYS A 219 -5.21 -15.25 -11.90
N GLY A 220 -4.11 -15.77 -11.38
CA GLY A 220 -2.88 -15.97 -12.16
C GLY A 220 -1.63 -15.81 -11.31
N GLN A 221 -0.48 -15.82 -11.98
CA GLN A 221 0.81 -15.70 -11.32
C GLN A 221 1.14 -14.24 -11.04
N SER A 222 1.85 -14.01 -9.93
CA SER A 222 2.47 -12.72 -9.66
C SER A 222 3.94 -12.78 -10.02
N HIS A 223 4.49 -11.65 -10.45
CA HIS A 223 5.84 -11.50 -10.94
C HIS A 223 6.56 -10.42 -10.14
N LEU A 224 7.87 -10.55 -9.97
CA LEU A 224 8.70 -9.54 -9.30
C LEU A 224 9.39 -8.68 -10.35
N TYR A 225 9.27 -7.37 -10.20
CA TYR A 225 9.91 -6.38 -11.05
C TYR A 225 10.82 -5.46 -10.25
N GLU A 226 11.87 -4.96 -10.91
CA GLU A 226 12.72 -3.87 -10.44
C GLU A 226 12.47 -2.60 -11.25
N TRP A 227 12.37 -1.47 -10.56
CA TRP A 227 12.27 -0.15 -11.16
C TRP A 227 13.21 0.85 -10.47
N SER A 228 14.01 1.59 -11.23
CA SER A 228 15.00 2.54 -10.67
C SER A 228 14.41 3.89 -10.25
N GLY A 229 13.09 4.07 -10.35
CA GLY A 229 12.46 5.37 -10.17
C GLY A 229 12.50 6.24 -11.43
N GLY A 230 11.82 7.39 -11.36
CA GLY A 230 11.72 8.36 -12.46
C GLY A 230 10.56 8.06 -13.42
N THR A 231 10.17 9.04 -14.22
CA THR A 231 9.03 8.87 -15.13
C THR A 231 9.40 7.95 -16.29
N SER A 232 8.53 7.00 -16.65
CA SER A 232 8.66 6.21 -17.90
C SER A 232 8.31 7.10 -19.11
N VAL A 233 9.01 8.21 -19.27
CA VAL A 233 8.84 9.13 -20.40
C VAL A 233 9.94 8.88 -21.45
N ASN A 234 10.98 8.11 -21.10
CA ASN A 234 12.10 7.76 -21.99
C ASN A 234 12.37 6.25 -22.09
N GLY A 235 11.38 5.40 -21.79
CA GLY A 235 11.46 3.97 -22.12
C GLY A 235 12.58 3.19 -21.43
N LYS A 236 12.93 3.51 -20.17
CA LYS A 236 13.62 2.52 -19.33
C LYS A 236 12.54 1.63 -18.69
N PRO A 237 12.30 0.41 -19.21
CA PRO A 237 11.25 -0.45 -18.72
C PRO A 237 11.56 -0.88 -17.28
N CYS A 238 10.50 -1.19 -16.52
CA CYS A 238 10.63 -2.07 -15.37
C CYS A 238 11.26 -3.37 -15.85
N ARG A 239 12.22 -3.89 -15.10
CA ARG A 239 12.86 -5.14 -15.45
C ARG A 239 12.21 -6.24 -14.63
N GLU A 240 11.61 -7.21 -15.30
CA GLU A 240 11.19 -8.43 -14.63
C GLU A 240 12.44 -9.15 -14.05
N CYS A 241 12.40 -9.48 -12.77
CA CYS A 241 13.47 -10.22 -12.10
C CYS A 241 13.54 -11.63 -12.68
N PRO A 242 14.73 -12.24 -12.83
CA PRO A 242 14.85 -13.61 -13.30
C PRO A 242 14.15 -14.59 -12.33
N PRO A 243 13.65 -15.76 -12.79
CA PRO A 243 12.86 -16.68 -11.96
C PRO A 243 13.50 -17.09 -10.64
N GLN A 244 14.84 -17.17 -10.58
CA GLN A 244 15.58 -17.50 -9.35
C GLN A 244 15.40 -16.44 -8.25
N GLN A 245 15.09 -15.20 -8.61
CA GLN A 245 14.82 -14.08 -7.71
C GLN A 245 13.30 -13.86 -7.48
N GLN A 246 12.44 -14.50 -8.27
CA GLN A 246 10.98 -14.46 -8.11
C GLN A 246 10.43 -15.52 -7.15
N CYS A 247 11.26 -16.45 -6.69
CA CYS A 247 10.86 -17.47 -5.72
C CYS A 247 10.69 -16.84 -4.32
N PHE A 248 9.55 -16.23 -4.06
CA PHE A 248 9.04 -16.07 -2.70
C PHE A 248 8.60 -17.45 -2.21
N ARG A 249 9.54 -18.24 -1.67
CA ARG A 249 9.13 -19.32 -0.77
C ARG A 249 8.35 -18.62 0.34
N SER A 250 7.14 -19.11 0.62
CA SER A 250 6.43 -18.80 1.86
C SER A 250 7.47 -18.73 2.98
N VAL A 251 7.50 -17.62 3.70
CA VAL A 251 8.51 -17.37 4.72
C VAL A 251 8.32 -18.40 5.83
N TRP A 252 8.95 -19.57 5.67
CA TRP A 252 9.42 -20.35 6.79
C TRP A 252 10.69 -19.64 7.21
N VAL A 253 10.56 -18.80 8.24
CA VAL A 253 11.71 -18.16 8.88
C VAL A 253 12.57 -19.26 9.47
N THR A 254 13.61 -19.63 8.72
CA THR A 254 14.83 -20.25 9.22
C THR A 254 15.99 -19.68 8.42
N TRP A 255 16.78 -18.82 9.07
CA TRP A 255 18.19 -18.63 8.73
C TRP A 255 19.01 -19.46 9.70
#